data_AF-A0A938J5J4-F1
#
_entry.id   AF-A0A938J5J4-F1
#
_cell.length_a   1.000
_cell.length_b   1.000
_cell.length_c   1.000
_cell.angle_alpha   90.00
_cell.angle_beta   90.00
_cell.angle_gamma   90.00
#
_symmetry.space_group_name_H-M   'P 1'
#
loop_
_entity.id
_entity.type
_entity.pdbx_description
1 polymer ?
#
loop_
_entity_poly.entity_id
_entity_poly.type
_entity_poly.pdbx_seq_one_letter_code
_entity_poly.pdbx_strand_id
1 'polypeptide(L)'
;MVVSRRSCGRGRRGSRGPRTVLLPGVLAVGLVGVGGCGGGGGSGAADTSPTSRPATIATTVVPANPPSTVPPEFAATIAPIDPATQARMTGVSWRPGCPVPLAGLRLLHVTYWGFDGAAHTGELVVHAAWAERLVGVLRTLYEARFPIERMQLVDDYGGSDEASVLANNTSAFNCRAVTGGTGWSRHAYGLAIDIDPRQNPYVYPDGHLLDPRSEPYRDRARQEAGMVHEGDVVHGAFAAIGWRWGGSFGDTPDPQHFDTAPPG
;
A
#
# COMPACT_ATOMS: atom_id res chain seq x y z
N MET A 1 38.24 -51.02 25.58
CA MET A 1 37.71 -50.85 26.95
C MET A 1 36.20 -50.72 26.82
N VAL A 2 35.49 -51.72 27.35
CA VAL A 2 34.01 -51.85 27.38
C VAL A 2 33.48 -51.07 28.58
N VAL A 3 32.43 -50.25 28.42
CA VAL A 3 31.27 -50.03 29.35
C VAL A 3 30.25 -49.18 28.55
N SER A 4 29.10 -49.65 28.07
CA SER A 4 27.87 -50.16 28.70
C SER A 4 26.88 -49.09 29.23
N ARG A 5 25.84 -48.86 28.41
CA ARG A 5 24.39 -48.72 28.69
C ARG A 5 23.89 -47.79 29.82
N ARG A 6 22.89 -46.96 29.50
CA ARG A 6 21.48 -47.18 29.92
C ARG A 6 20.48 -46.32 29.13
N SER A 7 19.37 -46.98 28.79
CA SER A 7 18.14 -46.48 28.19
C SER A 7 17.21 -45.93 29.29
N CYS A 8 16.40 -44.92 28.97
CA CYS A 8 15.10 -44.71 29.60
C CYS A 8 14.13 -44.15 28.57
N GLY A 9 12.93 -44.71 28.50
CA GLY A 9 11.97 -44.48 27.43
C GLY A 9 10.69 -43.75 27.84
N ARG A 10 9.90 -43.50 26.78
CA ARG A 10 8.45 -43.27 26.68
C ARG A 10 7.84 -42.01 27.31
N GLY A 11 7.30 -41.17 26.43
CA GLY A 11 6.11 -40.35 26.67
C GLY A 11 5.27 -40.25 25.39
N ARG A 12 4.16 -40.98 25.34
CA ARG A 12 3.14 -40.95 24.26
C ARG A 12 2.52 -39.55 24.16
N ARG A 13 2.38 -38.99 22.96
CA ARG A 13 1.45 -37.88 22.70
C ARG A 13 0.28 -38.41 21.87
N GLY A 14 -0.92 -38.25 22.44
CA GLY A 14 -2.19 -38.67 21.87
C GLY A 14 -2.62 -37.81 20.69
N SER A 15 -3.31 -38.45 19.75
CA SER A 15 -4.02 -37.87 18.63
C SER A 15 -5.19 -37.01 19.12
N ARG A 16 -5.32 -35.80 18.57
CA ARG A 16 -6.55 -35.00 18.66
C ARG A 16 -7.28 -35.12 17.32
N GLY A 17 -8.50 -35.65 17.35
CA GLY A 17 -9.40 -35.74 16.21
C GLY A 17 -9.97 -34.37 15.81
N PRO A 18 -10.62 -34.29 14.64
CA PRO A 18 -11.06 -33.03 14.05
C PRO A 18 -12.29 -32.47 14.78
N ARG A 19 -12.30 -31.14 14.96
CA ARG A 19 -13.46 -30.39 15.47
C ARG A 19 -14.35 -29.99 14.31
N THR A 20 -15.58 -30.49 14.32
CA THR A 20 -16.67 -30.10 13.42
C THR A 20 -17.08 -28.65 13.68
N VAL A 21 -17.07 -27.82 12.62
CA VAL A 21 -17.58 -26.45 12.64
C VAL A 21 -19.02 -26.48 12.12
N LEU A 22 -19.97 -26.04 12.94
CA LEU A 22 -21.36 -25.80 12.52
C LEU A 22 -21.47 -24.46 11.77
N LEU A 23 -22.07 -24.50 10.58
CA LEU A 23 -22.53 -23.33 9.84
C LEU A 23 -23.89 -22.84 10.39
N PRO A 24 -24.16 -21.53 10.46
CA PRO A 24 -25.51 -21.02 10.73
C PRO A 24 -26.38 -21.09 9.47
N GLY A 25 -27.65 -21.48 9.68
CA GLY A 25 -28.64 -21.70 8.64
C GLY A 25 -29.21 -20.44 7.99
N VAL A 26 -29.58 -20.59 6.73
CA VAL A 26 -30.34 -19.63 5.92
C VAL A 26 -31.83 -19.75 6.28
N LEU A 27 -32.47 -18.65 6.66
CA LEU A 27 -33.93 -18.58 6.80
C LEU A 27 -34.50 -17.70 5.68
N ALA A 28 -35.21 -18.32 4.75
CA ALA A 28 -36.04 -17.65 3.75
C ALA A 28 -37.46 -17.47 4.30
N VAL A 29 -38.05 -16.27 4.16
CA VAL A 29 -39.46 -16.02 4.47
C VAL A 29 -40.11 -15.21 3.34
N GLY A 30 -40.94 -15.93 2.56
CA GLY A 30 -42.36 -15.66 2.27
C GLY A 30 -42.84 -14.28 1.81
N LEU A 31 -43.38 -14.25 0.58
CA LEU A 31 -44.33 -13.25 0.05
C LEU A 31 -45.66 -13.22 0.82
N VAL A 32 -46.29 -12.03 0.92
CA VAL A 32 -47.75 -11.83 0.83
C VAL A 32 -48.03 -10.45 0.21
N GLY A 33 -48.96 -10.37 -0.76
CA GLY A 33 -49.47 -9.11 -1.33
C GLY A 33 -50.97 -8.93 -1.09
N VAL A 34 -51.47 -7.70 -1.28
CA VAL A 34 -52.86 -7.26 -1.55
C VAL A 34 -52.68 -5.82 -2.11
N GLY A 35 -53.27 -5.31 -3.19
CA GLY A 35 -54.60 -5.47 -3.79
C GLY A 35 -55.40 -4.18 -3.54
N GLY A 36 -55.69 -3.37 -4.58
CA GLY A 36 -56.57 -2.20 -4.43
C GLY A 36 -56.65 -1.31 -5.66
N CYS A 37 -57.67 -1.53 -6.50
CA CYS A 37 -58.12 -0.63 -7.57
C CYS A 37 -59.25 0.27 -7.07
N GLY A 38 -59.38 1.48 -7.61
CA GLY A 38 -60.57 2.31 -7.49
C GLY A 38 -60.46 3.57 -8.36
N GLY A 39 -61.28 3.66 -9.40
CA GLY A 39 -61.24 4.71 -10.41
C GLY A 39 -62.44 5.67 -10.38
N GLY A 40 -62.48 6.53 -11.42
CA GLY A 40 -63.54 7.48 -11.76
C GLY A 40 -63.19 8.92 -11.34
N GLY A 41 -63.28 9.98 -12.15
CA GLY A 41 -63.84 10.20 -13.48
C GLY A 41 -64.38 11.65 -13.53
N GLY A 42 -64.17 12.37 -14.64
CA GLY A 42 -65.05 13.48 -15.05
C GLY A 42 -64.58 14.93 -14.83
N SER A 43 -64.02 15.50 -15.90
CA SER A 43 -64.28 16.82 -16.56
C SER A 43 -64.58 18.10 -15.76
N GLY A 44 -63.94 19.21 -16.17
CA GLY A 44 -64.55 20.54 -16.10
C GLY A 44 -63.56 21.73 -16.08
N ALA A 45 -63.43 22.39 -17.22
CA ALA A 45 -62.69 23.62 -17.55
C ALA A 45 -62.64 24.75 -16.49
N ALA A 46 -61.52 25.49 -16.45
CA ALA A 46 -61.48 26.91 -16.85
C ALA A 46 -60.05 27.47 -16.83
N ASP A 47 -59.71 28.10 -17.95
CA ASP A 47 -58.51 28.88 -18.25
C ASP A 47 -58.56 30.25 -17.52
N THR A 48 -57.44 30.70 -16.95
CA THR A 48 -57.01 32.12 -16.97
C THR A 48 -55.55 32.23 -16.50
N SER A 49 -54.68 32.56 -17.46
CA SER A 49 -53.27 32.88 -17.27
C SER A 49 -53.05 34.21 -16.53
N PRO A 50 -51.95 34.36 -15.76
CA PRO A 50 -51.26 35.64 -15.67
C PRO A 50 -49.88 35.56 -16.35
N THR A 51 -49.65 36.58 -17.19
CA THR A 51 -48.44 36.80 -17.97
C THR A 51 -47.24 37.09 -17.07
N SER A 52 -46.28 36.17 -16.97
CA SER A 52 -44.95 36.45 -16.41
C SER A 52 -43.91 36.45 -17.53
N ARG A 53 -43.30 37.61 -17.80
CA ARG A 53 -42.15 37.75 -18.69
C ARG A 53 -41.02 36.81 -18.24
N PRO A 54 -40.38 36.04 -19.12
CA PRO A 54 -39.18 35.31 -18.76
C PRO A 54 -38.05 36.31 -18.50
N ALA A 55 -37.48 36.27 -17.29
CA ALA A 55 -36.22 36.92 -17.01
C ALA A 55 -35.12 36.09 -17.68
N THR A 56 -34.47 36.65 -18.69
CA THR A 56 -33.29 36.06 -19.33
C THR A 56 -32.15 36.05 -18.31
N ILE A 57 -31.95 34.93 -17.63
CA ILE A 57 -30.72 34.68 -16.87
C ILE A 57 -29.64 34.41 -17.92
N ALA A 58 -28.76 35.38 -18.12
CA ALA A 58 -27.54 35.16 -18.89
C ALA A 58 -26.64 34.21 -18.10
N THR A 59 -26.67 32.93 -18.45
CA THR A 59 -25.70 31.95 -17.95
C THR A 59 -24.34 32.29 -18.54
N THR A 60 -23.51 32.99 -17.77
CA THR A 60 -22.09 33.16 -18.10
C THR A 60 -21.43 31.79 -18.02
N VAL A 61 -21.26 31.13 -19.17
CA VAL A 61 -20.43 29.94 -19.28
C VAL A 61 -18.99 30.38 -19.06
N VAL A 62 -18.45 30.16 -17.86
CA VAL A 62 -17.02 30.28 -17.62
C VAL A 62 -16.34 29.21 -18.47
N PRO A 63 -15.49 29.55 -19.44
CA PRO A 63 -14.79 28.53 -20.20
C PRO A 63 -13.90 27.77 -19.22
N ALA A 64 -14.17 26.47 -19.06
CA ALA A 64 -13.24 25.57 -18.40
C ALA A 64 -11.95 25.59 -19.21
N ASN A 65 -10.83 25.94 -18.56
CA ASN A 65 -9.53 25.81 -19.21
C ASN A 65 -9.38 24.35 -19.68
N PRO A 66 -8.96 24.12 -20.95
CA PRO A 66 -8.69 22.77 -21.40
C PRO A 66 -7.62 22.15 -20.48
N PRO A 67 -7.71 20.85 -20.16
CA PRO A 67 -6.70 20.20 -19.35
C PRO A 67 -5.34 20.37 -20.02
N SER A 68 -4.36 20.87 -19.26
CA SER A 68 -2.99 21.04 -19.71
C SER A 68 -2.45 19.72 -20.26
N THR A 69 -1.94 19.74 -21.49
CA THR A 69 -1.32 18.58 -22.15
C THR A 69 0.12 18.33 -21.69
N VAL A 70 0.65 19.19 -20.81
CA VAL A 70 1.97 19.05 -20.22
C VAL A 70 1.82 18.23 -18.94
N PRO A 71 2.54 17.09 -18.81
CA PRO A 71 2.71 16.40 -17.55
C PRO A 71 2.96 17.35 -16.37
N PRO A 72 2.33 17.17 -15.20
CA PRO A 72 2.62 18.03 -14.07
C PRO A 72 4.10 17.91 -13.68
N GLU A 73 4.67 18.98 -13.13
CA GLU A 73 6.02 18.95 -12.59
C GLU A 73 6.08 18.07 -11.33
N PHE A 74 7.27 17.58 -11.00
CA PHE A 74 7.48 16.89 -9.72
C PHE A 74 7.23 17.85 -8.55
N ALA A 75 6.28 17.52 -7.69
CA ALA A 75 6.05 18.22 -6.44
C ALA A 75 6.28 17.29 -5.24
N ALA A 76 6.82 17.85 -4.16
CA ALA A 76 6.99 17.13 -2.91
C ALA A 76 6.88 18.07 -1.70
N THR A 77 6.34 17.55 -0.60
CA THR A 77 6.37 18.21 0.71
C THR A 77 6.95 17.28 1.76
N ILE A 78 7.64 17.87 2.76
CA ILE A 78 8.15 17.18 3.93
C ILE A 78 7.54 17.86 5.15
N ALA A 79 6.75 17.13 5.93
CA ALA A 79 6.09 17.68 7.11
C ALA A 79 6.39 16.82 8.35
N PRO A 80 6.40 17.41 9.57
CA PRO A 80 6.22 16.65 10.79
C PRO A 80 4.92 15.83 10.74
N ILE A 81 4.85 14.75 11.52
CA ILE A 81 3.60 14.01 11.68
C ILE A 81 2.59 14.92 12.40
N ASP A 82 1.56 15.32 11.68
CA ASP A 82 0.49 16.17 12.21
C ASP A 82 -0.50 15.35 13.07
N PRO A 83 -1.42 16.00 13.82
CA PRO A 83 -2.36 15.29 14.68
C PRO A 83 -3.27 14.30 13.95
N ALA A 84 -3.66 14.60 12.70
CA ALA A 84 -4.51 13.72 11.91
C ALA A 84 -3.77 12.44 11.48
N THR A 85 -2.54 12.58 11.01
CA THR A 85 -1.65 11.47 10.64
C THR A 85 -1.27 10.67 11.88
N GLN A 86 -0.97 11.33 13.00
CA GLN A 86 -0.72 10.65 14.28
C GLN A 86 -1.92 9.79 14.70
N ALA A 87 -3.16 10.28 14.52
CA ALA A 87 -4.36 9.51 14.83
C ALA A 87 -4.54 8.30 13.90
N ARG A 88 -4.19 8.41 12.60
CA ARG A 88 -4.15 7.28 11.65
C ARG A 88 -3.13 6.22 12.08
N MET A 89 -1.95 6.66 12.53
CA MET A 89 -0.81 5.77 12.83
C MET A 89 -0.91 5.06 14.20
N THR A 90 -1.46 5.73 15.21
CA THR A 90 -1.38 5.26 16.60
C THR A 90 -2.26 4.03 16.83
N GLY A 91 -1.64 2.94 17.26
CA GLY A 91 -2.29 1.63 17.41
C GLY A 91 -2.32 0.80 16.12
N VAL A 92 -1.81 1.35 15.01
CA VAL A 92 -1.82 0.74 13.67
C VAL A 92 -0.37 0.49 13.22
N SER A 93 0.26 1.41 12.48
CA SER A 93 1.67 1.32 12.11
C SER A 93 2.63 1.79 13.20
N TRP A 94 2.16 2.51 14.22
CA TRP A 94 2.96 3.03 15.33
C TRP A 94 2.31 2.75 16.70
N ARG A 95 3.12 2.49 17.73
CA ARG A 95 2.66 2.30 19.12
C ARG A 95 3.79 2.61 20.13
N PRO A 96 3.46 2.84 21.41
CA PRO A 96 4.48 2.87 22.46
C PRO A 96 5.37 1.62 22.40
N GLY A 97 6.70 1.81 22.46
CA GLY A 97 7.69 0.76 22.31
C GLY A 97 8.28 0.63 20.89
N CYS A 98 7.73 1.35 19.90
CA CYS A 98 8.39 1.50 18.60
C CYS A 98 9.74 2.22 18.75
N PRO A 99 10.75 1.84 17.94
CA PRO A 99 12.12 2.30 18.15
C PRO A 99 12.33 3.77 17.78
N VAL A 100 11.40 4.37 17.03
CA VAL A 100 11.44 5.78 16.62
C VAL A 100 10.16 6.49 17.10
N PRO A 101 10.26 7.57 17.87
CA PRO A 101 9.09 8.37 18.24
C PRO A 101 8.54 9.12 17.03
N LEU A 102 7.25 9.47 17.02
CA LEU A 102 6.62 10.21 15.92
C LEU A 102 7.36 11.50 15.54
N ALA A 103 7.96 12.19 16.52
CA ALA A 103 8.78 13.39 16.27
C ALA A 103 10.04 13.13 15.41
N GLY A 104 10.53 11.89 15.39
CA GLY A 104 11.63 11.42 14.55
C GLY A 104 11.22 11.02 13.14
N LEU A 105 9.93 11.06 12.82
CA LEU A 105 9.38 10.69 11.51
C LEU A 105 8.90 11.93 10.74
N ARG A 106 8.83 11.81 9.42
CA ARG A 106 8.27 12.83 8.51
C ARG A 106 7.27 12.19 7.56
N LEU A 107 6.17 12.87 7.33
CA LEU A 107 5.24 12.56 6.25
C LEU A 107 5.72 13.25 4.98
N LEU A 108 5.90 12.46 3.93
CA LEU A 108 6.14 12.92 2.58
C LEU A 108 4.83 12.86 1.81
N HIS A 109 4.50 13.94 1.11
CA HIS A 109 3.60 13.86 -0.04
C HIS A 109 4.44 14.07 -1.29
N VAL A 110 4.33 13.19 -2.27
CA VAL A 110 5.17 13.23 -3.48
C VAL A 110 4.35 12.92 -4.73
N THR A 111 4.68 13.58 -5.83
CA THR A 111 4.15 13.22 -7.14
C THR A 111 4.91 12.00 -7.71
N TYR A 112 4.19 11.04 -8.26
CA TYR A 112 4.76 9.85 -8.91
C TYR A 112 4.02 9.52 -10.22
N TRP A 113 4.66 8.76 -11.12
CA TRP A 113 3.98 8.24 -12.33
C TRP A 113 3.30 6.91 -12.02
N GLY A 114 2.03 6.78 -12.37
CA GLY A 114 1.30 5.53 -12.29
C GLY A 114 1.60 4.62 -13.48
N PHE A 115 1.25 3.33 -13.35
CA PHE A 115 1.24 2.40 -14.49
C PHE A 115 0.24 2.79 -15.58
N ASP A 116 -0.73 3.66 -15.26
CA ASP A 116 -1.67 4.27 -16.21
C ASP A 116 -1.05 5.40 -17.04
N GLY A 117 0.22 5.75 -16.79
CA GLY A 117 0.91 6.85 -17.46
C GLY A 117 0.43 8.23 -17.03
N ALA A 118 -0.31 8.34 -15.94
CA ALA A 118 -0.74 9.60 -15.33
C ALA A 118 0.07 9.90 -14.07
N ALA A 119 0.17 11.18 -13.72
CA ALA A 119 0.83 11.59 -12.49
C ALA A 119 -0.17 11.55 -11.32
N HIS A 120 0.26 10.97 -10.22
CA HIS A 120 -0.51 10.80 -8.98
C HIS A 120 0.24 11.45 -7.82
N THR A 121 -0.43 11.59 -6.68
CA THR A 121 0.22 11.99 -5.41
C THR A 121 0.13 10.86 -4.42
N GLY A 122 1.25 10.52 -3.80
CA GLY A 122 1.37 9.46 -2.80
C GLY A 122 1.88 9.96 -1.46
N GLU A 123 1.74 9.12 -0.44
CA GLU A 123 2.18 9.37 0.93
C GLU A 123 3.24 8.35 1.37
N LEU A 124 4.30 8.81 2.03
CA LEU A 124 5.26 7.95 2.73
C LEU A 124 5.62 8.54 4.09
N VAL A 125 5.69 7.71 5.12
CA VAL A 125 6.31 8.10 6.40
C VAL A 125 7.74 7.55 6.46
N VAL A 126 8.72 8.41 6.69
CA VAL A 126 10.15 8.08 6.69
C VAL A 126 10.87 8.70 7.89
N HIS A 127 12.08 8.24 8.19
CA HIS A 127 12.92 8.86 9.22
C HIS A 127 13.34 10.28 8.82
N ALA A 128 13.25 11.23 9.75
CA ALA A 128 13.48 12.65 9.47
C ALA A 128 14.85 12.94 8.84
N ALA A 129 15.90 12.24 9.28
CA ALA A 129 17.26 12.40 8.75
C ALA A 129 17.43 12.05 7.25
N TRP A 130 16.48 11.29 6.68
CA TRP A 130 16.52 10.80 5.31
C TRP A 130 15.47 11.43 4.40
N ALA A 131 14.53 12.21 4.95
CA ALA A 131 13.39 12.77 4.21
C ALA A 131 13.79 13.53 2.93
N GLU A 132 14.75 14.45 3.02
CA GLU A 132 15.20 15.24 1.86
C GLU A 132 15.88 14.37 0.78
N ARG A 133 16.71 13.41 1.21
CA ARG A 133 17.40 12.49 0.31
C ARG A 133 16.42 11.58 -0.42
N LEU A 134 15.39 11.09 0.28
CA LEU A 134 14.34 10.25 -0.30
C LEU A 134 13.43 11.02 -1.25
N VAL A 135 13.13 12.29 -0.97
CA VAL A 135 12.47 13.17 -1.97
C VAL A 135 13.33 13.30 -3.23
N GLY A 136 14.65 13.40 -3.08
CA GLY A 136 15.59 13.38 -4.22
C GLY A 136 15.52 12.08 -5.02
N VAL A 137 15.49 10.92 -4.36
CA VAL A 137 15.29 9.61 -5.02
C VAL A 137 13.98 9.60 -5.80
N LEU A 138 12.87 9.97 -5.17
CA LEU A 138 11.54 9.95 -5.77
C LEU A 138 11.43 10.92 -6.96
N ARG A 139 12.14 12.06 -6.91
CA ARG A 139 12.30 12.96 -8.06
C ARG A 139 12.99 12.27 -9.23
N THR A 140 14.12 11.62 -8.99
CA THR A 140 14.87 10.90 -10.04
C THR A 140 13.99 9.84 -10.71
N LEU A 141 13.22 9.09 -9.91
CA LEU A 141 12.25 8.11 -10.44
C LEU A 141 11.16 8.80 -11.28
N TYR A 142 10.63 9.93 -10.81
CA TYR A 142 9.62 10.71 -11.54
C TYR A 142 10.14 11.23 -12.89
N GLU A 143 11.34 11.80 -12.91
CA GLU A 143 11.99 12.31 -14.13
C GLU A 143 12.26 11.19 -15.14
N ALA A 144 12.61 10.00 -14.66
CA ALA A 144 12.78 8.81 -15.48
C ALA A 144 11.46 8.12 -15.89
N ARG A 145 10.32 8.63 -15.43
CA ARG A 145 8.99 8.00 -15.62
C ARG A 145 8.93 6.54 -15.17
N PHE A 146 9.64 6.21 -14.09
CA PHE A 146 9.50 4.90 -13.45
C PHE A 146 8.08 4.80 -12.87
N PRO A 147 7.27 3.81 -13.29
CA PRO A 147 5.91 3.70 -12.80
C PRO A 147 5.88 3.09 -11.40
N ILE A 148 5.00 3.61 -10.56
CA ILE A 148 4.65 3.10 -9.24
C ILE A 148 3.15 2.84 -9.22
N GLU A 149 2.71 1.67 -8.77
CA GLU A 149 1.28 1.32 -8.80
C GLU A 149 0.51 2.11 -7.75
N ARG A 150 1.06 2.18 -6.55
CA ARG A 150 0.42 2.84 -5.41
C ARG A 150 1.45 3.26 -4.39
N MET A 151 1.20 4.36 -3.71
CA MET A 151 2.02 4.86 -2.62
C MET A 151 1.13 5.44 -1.52
N GLN A 152 0.68 4.57 -0.63
CA GLN A 152 -0.21 4.85 0.50
C GLN A 152 0.44 4.43 1.81
N LEU A 153 0.03 5.05 2.91
CA LEU A 153 0.50 4.64 4.24
C LEU A 153 -0.02 3.24 4.55
N VAL A 154 0.79 2.45 5.27
CA VAL A 154 0.38 1.10 5.68
C VAL A 154 -0.85 1.13 6.62
N ASP A 155 -1.14 2.30 7.21
CA ASP A 155 -2.31 2.55 8.04
C ASP A 155 -3.64 2.38 7.29
N ASP A 156 -3.65 2.65 5.99
CA ASP A 156 -4.83 2.46 5.12
C ASP A 156 -5.16 0.96 4.95
N TYR A 157 -4.23 0.08 5.35
CA TYR A 157 -4.36 -1.37 5.38
C TYR A 157 -4.45 -1.94 6.80
N GLY A 158 -4.73 -1.08 7.79
CA GLY A 158 -4.78 -1.48 9.20
C GLY A 158 -3.43 -1.96 9.75
N GLY A 159 -2.31 -1.48 9.18
CA GLY A 159 -0.95 -1.85 9.60
C GLY A 159 -0.49 -3.22 9.08
N SER A 160 -1.32 -3.89 8.28
CA SER A 160 -1.01 -5.21 7.71
C SER A 160 -0.03 -5.07 6.54
N ASP A 161 1.19 -5.54 6.76
CA ASP A 161 2.24 -5.66 5.74
C ASP A 161 1.77 -6.52 4.55
N GLU A 162 1.11 -7.65 4.84
CA GLU A 162 0.57 -8.55 3.84
C GLU A 162 -0.50 -7.88 2.97
N ALA A 163 -1.43 -7.14 3.58
CA ALA A 163 -2.47 -6.45 2.81
C ALA A 163 -1.88 -5.33 1.93
N SER A 164 -0.85 -4.63 2.42
CA SER A 164 -0.10 -3.62 1.66
C SER A 164 0.63 -4.25 0.46
N VAL A 165 1.32 -5.38 0.66
CA VAL A 165 2.01 -6.12 -0.41
C VAL A 165 1.02 -6.67 -1.44
N LEU A 166 -0.10 -7.26 -1.02
CA LEU A 166 -1.16 -7.75 -1.91
C LEU A 166 -1.82 -6.63 -2.73
N ALA A 167 -1.81 -5.40 -2.19
CA ALA A 167 -2.24 -4.21 -2.90
C ALA A 167 -1.17 -3.66 -3.86
N ASN A 168 0.02 -4.24 -3.95
CA ASN A 168 1.16 -3.68 -4.70
C ASN A 168 1.52 -2.26 -4.26
N ASN A 169 1.49 -2.01 -2.96
CA ASN A 169 1.75 -0.70 -2.41
C ASN A 169 3.24 -0.49 -2.15
N THR A 170 3.80 0.57 -2.74
CA THR A 170 5.11 1.11 -2.35
C THR A 170 4.99 1.73 -0.97
N SER A 171 5.78 1.25 0.00
CA SER A 171 5.59 1.59 1.41
C SER A 171 6.91 1.73 2.18
N ALA A 172 6.90 2.51 3.28
CA ALA A 172 8.10 2.84 4.04
C ALA A 172 7.99 2.49 5.53
N PHE A 173 7.37 3.33 6.36
CA PHE A 173 7.28 3.07 7.79
C PHE A 173 6.21 2.01 8.15
N ASN A 174 6.62 0.99 8.90
CA ASN A 174 5.72 0.07 9.61
C ASN A 174 6.44 -0.49 10.84
N CYS A 175 5.97 -0.17 12.04
CA CYS A 175 6.58 -0.64 13.29
C CYS A 175 6.25 -2.12 13.59
N ARG A 176 6.97 -3.00 12.93
CA ARG A 176 6.86 -4.46 13.07
C ARG A 176 8.22 -5.13 13.25
N ALA A 177 8.18 -6.35 13.78
CA ALA A 177 9.35 -7.20 13.76
C ALA A 177 9.73 -7.55 12.30
N VAL A 178 11.00 -7.90 12.10
CA VAL A 178 11.45 -8.54 10.87
C VAL A 178 10.70 -9.86 10.66
N THR A 179 10.40 -10.19 9.41
CA THR A 179 9.69 -11.42 9.05
C THR A 179 10.45 -12.63 9.59
N GLY A 180 9.77 -13.49 10.36
CA GLY A 180 10.36 -14.69 10.95
C GLY A 180 11.30 -14.47 12.15
N GLY A 181 11.45 -13.23 12.64
CA GLY A 181 12.34 -12.90 13.76
C GLY A 181 11.69 -12.07 14.86
N THR A 182 12.48 -11.74 15.89
CA THR A 182 12.04 -10.92 17.04
C THR A 182 12.63 -9.50 17.04
N GLY A 183 13.62 -9.23 16.18
CA GLY A 183 14.21 -7.90 16.01
C GLY A 183 13.31 -6.98 15.20
N TRP A 184 13.52 -5.67 15.31
CA TRP A 184 12.79 -4.68 14.53
C TRP A 184 13.20 -4.70 13.05
N SER A 185 12.21 -4.64 12.16
CA SER A 185 12.43 -4.39 10.73
C SER A 185 13.03 -2.99 10.51
N ARG A 186 13.78 -2.77 9.41
CA ARG A 186 14.23 -1.42 9.01
C ARG A 186 13.06 -0.47 8.74
N HIS A 187 11.92 -1.01 8.29
CA HIS A 187 10.65 -0.28 8.19
C HIS A 187 10.21 0.32 9.54
N ALA A 188 10.49 -0.35 10.67
CA ALA A 188 10.13 0.14 12.00
C ALA A 188 10.92 1.38 12.43
N TYR A 189 12.04 1.66 11.74
CA TYR A 189 12.84 2.87 11.95
C TYR A 189 12.52 3.96 10.91
N GLY A 190 11.68 3.70 9.91
CA GLY A 190 11.49 4.59 8.76
C GLY A 190 12.74 4.67 7.88
N LEU A 191 13.54 3.60 7.87
CA LEU A 191 14.84 3.51 7.17
C LEU A 191 14.83 2.45 6.07
N ALA A 192 13.64 2.14 5.55
CA ALA A 192 13.45 1.26 4.39
C ALA A 192 12.26 1.72 3.54
N ILE A 193 12.29 1.34 2.26
CA ILE A 193 11.19 1.47 1.30
C ILE A 193 11.11 0.17 0.50
N ASP A 194 9.90 -0.36 0.37
CA ASP A 194 9.58 -1.44 -0.59
C ASP A 194 8.91 -0.81 -1.82
N ILE A 195 9.38 -1.15 -3.04
CA ILE A 195 8.89 -0.62 -4.33
C ILE A 195 8.13 -1.71 -5.09
N ASP A 196 6.86 -1.45 -5.39
CA ASP A 196 5.97 -2.29 -6.20
C ASP A 196 6.15 -3.81 -5.98
N PRO A 197 5.75 -4.33 -4.81
CA PRO A 197 5.96 -5.73 -4.40
C PRO A 197 5.53 -6.80 -5.43
N ARG A 198 4.60 -6.49 -6.32
CA ARG A 198 4.16 -7.40 -7.39
C ARG A 198 5.22 -7.56 -8.47
N GLN A 199 5.80 -6.46 -8.93
CA GLN A 199 6.86 -6.46 -9.94
C GLN A 199 8.21 -6.86 -9.34
N ASN A 200 8.38 -6.67 -8.03
CA ASN A 200 9.63 -6.94 -7.31
C ASN A 200 9.43 -7.90 -6.13
N PRO A 201 8.87 -9.09 -6.36
CA PRO A 201 8.41 -9.91 -5.26
C PRO A 201 9.55 -10.48 -4.41
N TYR A 202 9.35 -10.48 -3.10
CA TYR A 202 10.10 -11.34 -2.20
C TYR A 202 9.66 -12.80 -2.37
N VAL A 203 10.62 -13.67 -2.68
CA VAL A 203 10.41 -15.12 -2.74
C VAL A 203 10.81 -15.72 -1.39
N TYR A 204 9.85 -16.33 -0.71
CA TYR A 204 10.10 -16.97 0.58
C TYR A 204 11.03 -18.19 0.43
N PRO A 205 11.72 -18.61 1.50
CA PRO A 205 12.67 -19.74 1.43
C PRO A 205 12.08 -21.08 0.94
N ASP A 206 10.76 -21.27 1.09
CA ASP A 206 10.03 -22.43 0.58
C ASP A 206 9.54 -22.26 -0.88
N GLY A 207 9.93 -21.17 -1.53
CA GLY A 207 9.54 -20.79 -2.88
C GLY A 207 8.20 -20.08 -2.97
N HIS A 208 7.47 -19.86 -1.87
CA HIS A 208 6.18 -19.19 -1.88
C HIS A 208 6.29 -17.71 -2.30
N LEU A 209 5.23 -17.20 -2.94
CA LEU A 209 5.00 -15.78 -3.21
C LEU A 209 3.75 -15.34 -2.45
N LEU A 210 3.85 -14.22 -1.72
CA LEU A 210 2.69 -13.70 -0.99
C LEU A 210 1.55 -13.32 -1.93
N ASP A 211 1.87 -12.71 -3.07
CA ASP A 211 0.89 -12.43 -4.13
C ASP A 211 1.12 -13.36 -5.33
N PRO A 212 0.23 -14.35 -5.57
CA PRO A 212 0.37 -15.29 -6.69
C PRO A 212 0.41 -14.63 -8.07
N ARG A 213 -0.11 -13.41 -8.22
CA ARG A 213 -0.04 -12.65 -9.49
C ARG A 213 1.39 -12.19 -9.81
N SER A 214 2.32 -12.33 -8.86
CA SER A 214 3.73 -11.98 -9.04
C SER A 214 4.55 -13.08 -9.71
N GLU A 215 3.95 -14.25 -9.96
CA GLU A 215 4.63 -15.42 -10.55
C GLU A 215 5.44 -15.11 -11.82
N PRO A 216 4.98 -14.28 -12.78
CA PRO A 216 5.78 -13.93 -13.95
C PRO A 216 7.07 -13.18 -13.60
N TYR A 217 7.08 -12.39 -12.52
CA TYR A 217 8.20 -11.52 -12.13
C TYR A 217 9.29 -12.23 -11.31
N ARG A 218 9.13 -13.53 -11.05
CA ARG A 218 10.23 -14.38 -10.56
C ARG A 218 11.38 -14.44 -11.55
N ASP A 219 11.05 -14.45 -12.84
CA ASP A 219 12.05 -14.39 -13.90
C ASP A 219 12.61 -12.97 -13.97
N ARG A 220 13.73 -12.76 -13.27
CA ARG A 220 14.45 -11.47 -13.24
C ARG A 220 15.18 -11.15 -14.56
N ALA A 221 15.12 -12.01 -15.58
CA ALA A 221 15.59 -11.66 -16.92
C ALA A 221 14.57 -10.81 -17.69
N ARG A 222 13.31 -10.78 -17.26
CA ARG A 222 12.26 -9.94 -17.87
C ARG A 222 12.60 -8.46 -17.69
N GLN A 223 12.34 -7.68 -18.73
CA GLN A 223 12.55 -6.23 -18.71
C GLN A 223 11.19 -5.55 -18.86
N GLU A 224 10.43 -5.51 -17.77
CA GLU A 224 9.11 -4.91 -17.73
C GLU A 224 9.06 -3.67 -16.85
N ALA A 225 8.06 -2.82 -17.12
CA ALA A 225 7.79 -1.63 -16.35
C ALA A 225 7.59 -1.94 -14.86
N GLY A 226 8.19 -1.14 -13.98
CA GLY A 226 8.13 -1.28 -12.53
C GLY A 226 9.07 -2.36 -11.95
N MET A 227 9.76 -3.15 -12.77
CA MET A 227 10.79 -4.06 -12.28
C MET A 227 12.08 -3.31 -11.97
N VAL A 228 12.64 -3.58 -10.80
CA VAL A 228 13.95 -3.11 -10.35
C VAL A 228 15.03 -4.12 -10.71
N HIS A 229 16.11 -3.63 -11.31
CA HIS A 229 17.28 -4.39 -11.72
C HIS A 229 18.57 -3.76 -11.21
N GLU A 230 19.61 -4.58 -11.11
CA GLU A 230 20.94 -4.08 -10.80
C GLU A 230 21.40 -3.07 -11.87
N GLY A 231 21.62 -1.84 -11.43
CA GLY A 231 22.20 -0.77 -12.25
C GLY A 231 21.16 0.08 -12.97
N ASP A 232 19.88 -0.19 -12.76
CA ASP A 232 18.82 0.67 -13.27
C ASP A 232 18.69 2.00 -12.50
N VAL A 233 17.72 2.81 -12.90
CA VAL A 233 17.48 4.12 -12.30
C VAL A 233 17.09 4.05 -10.82
N VAL A 234 16.35 3.02 -10.41
CA VAL A 234 15.90 2.87 -9.02
C VAL A 234 17.07 2.46 -8.15
N HIS A 235 17.81 1.42 -8.56
CA HIS A 235 19.03 0.98 -7.90
C HIS A 235 20.03 2.13 -7.77
N GLY A 236 20.30 2.84 -8.87
CA GLY A 236 21.24 3.95 -8.90
C GLY A 236 20.82 5.13 -8.00
N ALA A 237 19.53 5.47 -7.96
CA ALA A 237 19.03 6.58 -7.14
C ALA A 237 19.18 6.28 -5.64
N PHE A 238 18.82 5.09 -5.19
CA PHE A 238 19.01 4.68 -3.79
C PHE A 238 20.50 4.52 -3.44
N ALA A 239 21.31 3.94 -4.33
CA ALA A 239 22.75 3.84 -4.13
C ALA A 239 23.43 5.21 -3.99
N ALA A 240 22.97 6.23 -4.71
CA ALA A 240 23.49 7.60 -4.63
C ALA A 240 23.31 8.25 -3.25
N ILE A 241 22.34 7.78 -2.46
CA ILE A 241 22.14 8.22 -1.07
C ILE A 241 22.76 7.26 -0.05
N GLY A 242 23.49 6.22 -0.51
CA GLY A 242 24.14 5.22 0.33
C GLY A 242 23.21 4.13 0.86
N TRP A 243 22.02 3.98 0.26
CA TRP A 243 21.12 2.86 0.57
C TRP A 243 21.51 1.63 -0.22
N ARG A 244 21.22 0.46 0.34
CA ARG A 244 21.42 -0.83 -0.31
C ARG A 244 20.13 -1.29 -0.95
N TRP A 245 20.26 -2.18 -1.92
CA TRP A 245 19.13 -2.85 -2.55
C TRP A 245 19.08 -4.32 -2.16
N GLY A 246 17.91 -4.78 -1.72
CA GLY A 246 17.66 -6.14 -1.27
C GLY A 246 17.79 -7.19 -2.36
N GLY A 247 17.65 -6.81 -3.63
CA GLY A 247 17.92 -7.71 -4.76
C GLY A 247 19.37 -8.22 -4.83
N SER A 248 20.31 -7.53 -4.17
CA SER A 248 21.72 -7.95 -4.05
C SER A 248 22.03 -8.76 -2.79
N PHE A 249 21.04 -9.01 -1.92
CA PHE A 249 21.24 -9.85 -0.74
C PHE A 249 21.46 -11.30 -1.18
N GLY A 250 22.35 -12.03 -0.49
CA GLY A 250 22.85 -13.34 -0.91
C GLY A 250 21.77 -14.42 -1.09
N ASP A 251 21.62 -15.30 -0.11
CA ASP A 251 20.77 -16.50 -0.26
C ASP A 251 19.26 -16.20 -0.28
N THR A 252 18.85 -14.96 0.00
CA THR A 252 17.44 -14.58 0.00
C THR A 252 17.28 -13.15 -0.52
N PRO A 253 17.37 -12.95 -1.85
CA PRO A 253 17.16 -11.65 -2.47
C PRO A 253 15.76 -11.11 -2.16
N ASP A 254 15.68 -9.81 -1.90
CA ASP A 254 14.44 -9.06 -1.67
C ASP A 254 14.35 -7.87 -2.65
N PRO A 255 13.95 -8.09 -3.91
CA PRO A 255 14.06 -7.07 -4.98
C PRO A 255 13.21 -5.81 -4.76
N GLN A 256 12.14 -5.88 -3.96
CA GLN A 256 11.34 -4.71 -3.60
C GLN A 256 12.09 -3.81 -2.62
N HIS A 257 12.98 -4.36 -1.81
CA HIS A 257 13.45 -3.73 -0.59
C HIS A 257 14.66 -2.83 -0.79
N PHE A 258 14.62 -1.66 -0.18
CA PHE A 258 15.77 -0.75 -0.06
C PHE A 258 15.90 -0.29 1.39
N ASP A 259 17.11 -0.34 1.94
CA ASP A 259 17.36 0.11 3.30
C ASP A 259 18.68 0.86 3.46
N THR A 260 18.79 1.61 4.55
CA THR A 260 20.10 1.97 5.06
C THR A 260 20.79 0.70 5.58
N ALA A 261 22.06 0.50 5.25
CA ALA A 261 22.86 -0.54 5.90
C ALA A 261 22.77 -0.44 7.44
N PRO A 262 22.76 -1.57 8.18
CA PRO A 262 22.97 -1.54 9.61
C PRO A 262 24.27 -0.79 9.91
N PRO A 263 24.37 -0.04 11.02
CA PRO A 263 25.67 0.42 11.48
C PRO A 263 26.59 -0.80 11.62
N GLY A 264 27.76 -0.74 10.98
CA GLY A 264 28.80 -1.76 11.06
C GLY A 264 29.52 -1.76 12.41
#